data_AF-X0ZZZ1-F1
#
_entry.id   AF-X0ZZZ1-F1
#
_cell.length_a   1.000
_cell.length_b   1.000
_cell.length_c   1.000
_cell.angle_alpha   90.00
_cell.angle_beta   90.00
_cell.angle_gamma   90.00
#
_symmetry.space_group_name_H-M   'P 1'
#
loop_
_entity.id
_entity.type
_entity.pdbx_description
1 polymer ?
#
loop_
_entity_poly.entity_id
_entity_poly.type
_entity_poly.pdbx_seq_one_letter_code
_entity_poly.pdbx_strand_id
1 'polypeptide(L)'
;PSEPIIAFGQAIAYRSFSSKVYLVEPSSMIPEDQDRIEALCILFGIGLILFDLNPQNPNFRIRVRAQRYNPDMFYVNEFADKLYNTRKDVFDRLF
;
A
#
# COMPACT_ATOMS: atom_id res chain seq x y z
N PRO A 1 -17.21 -11.58 7.63
CA PRO A 1 -15.90 -11.42 6.97
C PRO A 1 -15.69 -9.96 6.51
N SER A 2 -15.02 -9.14 7.32
CA SER A 2 -14.66 -7.74 7.01
C SER A 2 -13.15 -7.53 6.87
N GLU A 3 -12.35 -8.57 7.08
CA GLU A 3 -10.89 -8.53 7.10
C GLU A 3 -10.27 -7.97 5.79
N PRO A 4 -10.75 -8.33 4.58
CA PRO A 4 -10.20 -7.78 3.33
C PRO A 4 -10.47 -6.27 3.18
N ILE A 5 -11.61 -5.80 3.65
CA ILE A 5 -11.97 -4.37 3.64
C ILE A 5 -11.07 -3.58 4.59
N ILE A 6 -10.76 -4.13 5.76
CA ILE A 6 -9.87 -3.49 6.74
C ILE A 6 -8.46 -3.40 6.17
N ALA A 7 -7.95 -4.48 5.56
CA ALA A 7 -6.64 -4.50 4.91
C ALA A 7 -6.56 -3.46 3.77
N PHE A 8 -7.61 -3.36 2.96
CA PHE A 8 -7.72 -2.32 1.93
C PHE A 8 -7.68 -0.91 2.52
N GLY A 9 -8.44 -0.65 3.59
CA GLY A 9 -8.43 0.65 4.27
C GLY A 9 -7.04 1.05 4.79
N GLN A 10 -6.29 0.09 5.34
CA GLN A 10 -4.90 0.32 5.75
C GLN A 10 -3.98 0.62 4.56
N ALA A 11 -4.13 -0.11 3.44
CA ALA A 11 -3.37 0.14 2.23
C ALA A 11 -3.59 1.56 1.67
N ILE A 12 -4.83 2.06 1.74
CA ILE A 12 -5.16 3.44 1.35
C ILE A 12 -4.44 4.45 2.26
N ALA A 13 -4.40 4.23 3.57
CA ALA A 13 -3.69 5.13 4.48
C ALA A 13 -2.18 5.15 4.19
N TYR A 14 -1.57 4.00 3.88
CA TYR A 14 -0.13 3.94 3.55
C TYR A 14 0.23 4.64 2.24
N ARG A 15 -0.73 4.73 1.31
CA ARG A 15 -0.54 5.46 0.05
C ARG A 15 -0.25 6.95 0.27
N SER A 16 -0.71 7.55 1.36
CA SER A 16 -0.38 8.94 1.71
C SER A 16 1.12 9.17 1.94
N PHE A 17 1.86 8.11 2.29
CA PHE A 17 3.29 8.20 2.66
C PHE A 17 4.20 7.40 1.72
N SER A 18 3.66 6.66 0.77
CA SER A 18 4.40 5.73 -0.10
C SER A 18 4.08 5.98 -1.57
N SER A 19 5.10 5.89 -2.42
CA SER A 19 4.91 6.11 -3.86
C SER A 19 4.21 4.96 -4.59
N LYS A 20 4.27 3.75 -4.02
CA LYS A 20 3.56 2.56 -4.47
C LYS A 20 3.13 1.75 -3.26
N VAL A 21 1.92 1.22 -3.30
CA VAL A 21 1.39 0.34 -2.26
C VAL A 21 0.85 -0.93 -2.92
N TYR A 22 1.16 -2.07 -2.31
CA TYR A 22 0.64 -3.38 -2.71
C TYR A 22 -0.09 -4.00 -1.53
N LEU A 23 -1.30 -4.47 -1.79
CA LEU A 23 -2.07 -5.35 -0.93
C LEU A 23 -1.80 -6.80 -1.34
N VAL A 24 -1.55 -7.67 -0.36
CA VAL A 24 -1.20 -9.07 -0.59
C VAL A 24 -2.20 -9.96 0.16
N GLU A 25 -2.93 -10.80 -0.58
CA GLU A 25 -4.02 -11.61 -0.02
C GLU A 25 -3.90 -13.09 -0.48
N PRO A 26 -4.39 -14.06 0.32
CA PRO A 26 -4.35 -15.45 -0.07
C PRO A 26 -5.35 -15.74 -1.20
N SER A 27 -4.97 -16.64 -2.11
CA SER A 27 -5.79 -17.09 -3.23
C SER A 27 -6.97 -17.96 -2.80
N SER A 28 -7.06 -18.32 -1.52
CA SER A 28 -8.16 -19.09 -0.92
C SER A 28 -9.36 -18.24 -0.48
N MET A 29 -9.35 -16.93 -0.76
CA MET A 29 -10.46 -16.03 -0.45
C MET A 29 -11.73 -16.42 -1.24
N ILE A 30 -12.90 -16.10 -0.69
CA ILE A 30 -14.17 -16.28 -1.39
C ILE A 30 -14.14 -15.45 -2.68
N PRO A 31 -14.55 -16.00 -3.84
CA PRO A 31 -14.46 -15.29 -5.13
C PRO A 31 -15.10 -13.90 -5.13
N GLU A 32 -16.25 -13.75 -4.47
CA GLU A 32 -16.97 -12.48 -4.38
C GLU A 32 -16.17 -11.38 -3.64
N ASP A 33 -15.51 -11.74 -2.54
CA ASP A 33 -14.65 -10.80 -1.81
C ASP A 33 -13.39 -10.45 -2.62
N GLN A 34 -12.86 -11.43 -3.37
CA GLN A 34 -11.71 -11.22 -4.25
C GLN A 34 -12.05 -10.26 -5.40
N ASP A 35 -13.19 -10.45 -6.06
CA ASP A 35 -13.63 -9.55 -7.13
C ASP A 35 -13.89 -8.14 -6.62
N ARG A 36 -14.48 -8.02 -5.43
CA ARG A 36 -14.71 -6.72 -4.78
C ARG A 36 -13.41 -6.01 -4.44
N ILE A 37 -12.41 -6.71 -3.88
CA ILE A 37 -11.13 -6.08 -3.53
C ILE A 37 -10.29 -5.75 -4.77
N GLU A 38 -10.36 -6.57 -5.81
CA GLU A 38 -9.71 -6.33 -7.10
C GLU A 38 -10.28 -5.04 -7.74
N ALA A 39 -11.61 -4.88 -7.75
CA ALA A 39 -12.27 -3.67 -8.23
C ALA A 39 -11.85 -2.42 -7.44
N LEU A 40 -11.79 -2.50 -6.11
CA LEU A 40 -11.32 -1.40 -5.26
C LEU A 40 -9.85 -1.06 -5.53
N CYS A 41 -8.99 -2.07 -5.67
CA CYS A 41 -7.57 -1.87 -5.99
C CYS A 41 -7.38 -1.17 -7.34
N ILE A 42 -8.16 -1.54 -8.36
CA ILE A 42 -8.16 -0.86 -9.66
C ILE A 42 -8.60 0.60 -9.51
N LEU A 43 -9.73 0.84 -8.84
CA LEU A 43 -10.32 2.18 -8.71
C LEU A 43 -9.38 3.16 -7.98
N PHE A 44 -8.65 2.69 -6.97
CA PHE A 44 -7.78 3.51 -6.14
C PHE A 44 -6.28 3.36 -6.46
N GLY A 45 -5.94 2.63 -7.53
CA GLY A 45 -4.57 2.45 -8.00
C GLY A 45 -3.65 1.69 -7.03
N ILE A 46 -4.21 0.88 -6.14
CA ILE A 46 -3.45 0.00 -5.23
C ILE A 46 -3.08 -1.28 -5.98
N GLY A 47 -1.85 -1.75 -5.82
CA GLY A 47 -1.44 -3.03 -6.40
C GLY A 47 -2.06 -4.19 -5.63
N LEU A 48 -2.43 -5.26 -6.32
CA LEU A 48 -2.97 -6.48 -5.70
C LEU A 48 -2.13 -7.67 -6.13
N ILE A 49 -1.64 -8.42 -5.13
CA ILE A 49 -0.90 -9.66 -5.32
C ILE A 49 -1.65 -10.76 -4.58
N LEU A 50 -1.86 -11.89 -5.25
CA LEU A 50 -2.39 -13.10 -4.64
C LEU A 50 -1.27 -14.11 -4.42
N PHE A 51 -1.38 -14.89 -3.35
CA PHE A 51 -0.44 -15.96 -3.04
C PHE A 51 -1.17 -17.24 -2.59
N ASP A 52 -0.55 -18.38 -2.81
CA ASP A 52 -1.03 -19.68 -2.35
C ASP A 52 -0.48 -19.96 -0.94
N LEU A 53 -1.26 -20.62 -0.07
CA LEU A 53 -0.91 -20.84 1.34
C LEU A 53 0.31 -21.76 1.57
N ASN A 54 0.91 -22.30 0.50
CA ASN A 54 2.11 -23.14 0.60
C ASN A 54 3.36 -22.27 0.84
N PRO A 55 3.99 -22.32 2.03
CA PRO A 55 5.12 -21.45 2.34
C PRO A 55 6.37 -21.73 1.50
N GLN A 56 6.54 -22.97 1.02
CA GLN A 56 7.69 -23.38 0.20
C GLN A 56 7.58 -22.88 -1.25
N ASN A 57 6.34 -22.77 -1.75
CA ASN A 57 6.07 -22.27 -3.09
C ASN A 57 4.74 -21.49 -3.10
N PRO A 58 4.76 -20.22 -2.67
CA PRO A 58 3.56 -19.40 -2.53
C PRO A 58 3.01 -18.87 -3.86
N ASN A 59 3.67 -19.14 -5.00
CA ASN A 59 3.15 -18.84 -6.35
C ASN A 59 2.50 -17.45 -6.48
N PHE A 60 3.29 -16.40 -6.21
CA PHE A 60 2.81 -15.02 -6.23
C PHE A 60 2.30 -14.60 -7.61
N ARG A 61 1.09 -14.06 -7.65
CA ARG A 61 0.41 -13.63 -8.88
C ARG A 61 -0.03 -12.17 -8.77
N ILE A 62 0.47 -11.33 -9.67
CA ILE A 62 0.09 -9.91 -9.72
C ILE A 62 -1.24 -9.80 -10.46
N ARG A 63 -2.28 -9.36 -9.76
CA ARG A 63 -3.63 -9.12 -10.32
C ARG A 63 -3.77 -7.68 -10.79
N VAL A 64 -3.33 -6.74 -9.96
CA VAL A 64 -3.38 -5.30 -10.26
C VAL A 64 -1.98 -4.72 -10.05
N ARG A 65 -1.51 -3.94 -11.03
CA ARG A 65 -0.26 -3.20 -10.91
C ARG A 65 -0.52 -1.91 -10.13
N ALA A 66 0.25 -1.68 -9.07
CA ALA A 66 0.17 -0.43 -8.31
C ALA A 66 0.48 0.77 -9.20
N GLN A 67 -0.38 1.78 -9.16
CA GLN A 67 -0.11 3.07 -9.76
C GLN A 67 0.88 3.85 -8.89
N ARG A 68 1.71 4.67 -9.53
CA ARG A 68 2.64 5.54 -8.81
C ARG A 68 1.90 6.78 -8.32
N TYR A 69 1.98 7.06 -7.04
CA TYR A 69 1.49 8.29 -6.44
C TYR A 69 2.65 9.11 -5.90
N ASN A 70 2.48 10.42 -5.92
CA ASN A 70 3.36 11.31 -5.17
C ASN A 70 2.79 11.43 -3.75
N PRO A 71 3.62 11.29 -2.71
CA PRO A 71 3.20 11.57 -1.34
C PRO A 71 2.58 12.96 -1.26
N ASP A 72 1.60 13.12 -0.39
CA ASP A 72 0.93 14.41 -0.21
C ASP A 72 1.95 15.45 0.30
N MET A 73 2.05 16.57 -0.41
CA MET A 73 2.98 17.65 -0.11
C MET A 73 2.80 18.22 1.30
N PHE A 74 1.58 18.19 1.84
CA PHE A 74 1.31 18.61 3.21
C PHE A 74 2.12 17.78 4.21
N TYR A 75 2.05 16.46 4.13
CA TYR A 75 2.78 15.57 5.05
C TYR A 75 4.30 15.59 4.78
N VAL A 76 4.71 15.79 3.53
CA VAL A 76 6.14 15.98 3.19
C VAL A 76 6.70 17.20 3.91
N ASN A 77 6.00 18.33 3.86
CA ASN A 77 6.42 19.57 4.50
C ASN A 77 6.38 19.45 6.03
N GLU A 78 5.31 18.88 6.59
CA GLU A 78 5.20 18.68 8.04
C GLU A 78 6.35 17.82 8.58
N PHE A 79 6.73 16.76 7.85
CA PHE A 79 7.86 15.91 8.22
C PHE A 79 9.20 16.65 8.11
N ALA A 80 9.38 17.42 7.04
CA ALA A 80 10.57 18.25 6.82
C ALA A 80 10.75 19.27 7.96
N ASP A 81 9.68 19.97 8.36
CA ASP A 81 9.69 20.93 9.47
C ASP A 81 10.02 20.25 10.80
N LYS A 82 9.42 19.09 11.09
CA LYS A 82 9.73 18.31 12.30
C LYS A 82 11.19 17.86 12.32
N LEU A 83 11.71 17.42 11.18
CA LEU A 83 13.09 16.97 11.04
C LEU A 83 14.07 18.13 11.21
N TYR A 84 13.81 19.29 10.59
CA TYR A 84 14.61 20.50 10.75
C TYR A 84 14.72 20.92 12.22
N ASN A 85 13.59 20.90 12.95
CA ASN A 85 13.53 21.30 14.35
C ASN A 85 14.17 20.27 15.31
N THR A 86 14.16 18.98 14.96
CA THR A 86 14.67 17.92 15.86
C THR A 86 16.10 17.53 15.58
N ARG A 87 16.47 17.38 14.29
CA ARG A 87 17.76 16.89 13.80
C ARG A 87 18.16 17.59 12.50
N LYS A 88 18.64 18.82 12.66
CA LYS A 88 19.10 19.65 11.54
C LYS A 88 20.22 19.01 10.72
N ASP A 89 21.12 18.26 11.38
CA ASP A 89 22.21 17.51 10.74
C ASP A 89 21.71 16.49 9.71
N VAL A 90 20.57 15.85 9.99
CA VAL A 90 19.96 14.89 9.08
C VAL A 90 19.12 15.59 8.02
N PHE A 91 18.47 16.70 8.37
CA PHE A 91 17.76 17.54 7.41
C PHE A 91 18.68 18.02 6.29
N ASP A 92 19.81 18.65 6.65
CA ASP A 92 20.80 19.21 5.70
C ASP A 92 21.45 18.14 4.79
N ARG A 93 21.35 16.85 5.17
CA ARG A 93 21.84 15.72 4.36
C ARG A 93 20.79 15.18 3.39
N LEU A 94 19.51 15.28 3.73
CA LEU A 94 18.40 14.69 2.98
C LEU A 94 17.68 15.68 2.05
N PHE A 95 17.76 16.98 2.36
CA PHE A 95 17.17 18.09 1.61
C PHE A 95 18.25 19.10 1.22
#